data_AF-A0A6M0GZK1-F1
#
_entry.id   AF-A0A6M0GZK1-F1
#
_cell.length_a   1.000
_cell.length_b   1.000
_cell.length_c   1.000
_cell.angle_alpha   90.00
_cell.angle_beta   90.00
_cell.angle_gamma   90.00
#
_symmetry.space_group_name_H-M   'P 1'
#
loop_
_entity.id
_entity.type
_entity.pdbx_description
1 polymer ?
#
loop_
_entity_poly.entity_id
_entity_poly.type
_entity_poly.pdbx_seq_one_letter_code
_entity_poly.pdbx_strand_id
1 'polypeptide(L)'
;MNFKFTISEVITIVMAMLEQLESINEFGVENEVYFPKPINDKLNSIEGEEYDNFISKAYEIADKVYFLKSGELNELNFIHEEVNSLAQELLKEYI
;
A
#
# COMPACT_ATOMS: atom_id res chain seq x y z
N MET A 1 -4.21 19.41 -4.67
CA MET A 1 -4.35 18.00 -5.06
C MET A 1 -5.34 17.87 -6.20
N ASN A 2 -4.86 17.51 -7.39
CA ASN A 2 -5.72 17.23 -8.55
C ASN A 2 -5.79 15.73 -8.89
N PHE A 3 -5.19 14.86 -8.07
CA PHE A 3 -5.28 13.42 -8.21
C PHE A 3 -5.84 12.82 -6.92
N LYS A 4 -6.68 11.80 -7.05
CA LYS A 4 -7.28 11.04 -5.97
C LYS A 4 -7.22 9.56 -6.32
N PHE A 5 -6.84 8.74 -5.35
CA PHE A 5 -6.89 7.29 -5.45
C PHE A 5 -8.22 6.80 -4.92
N THR A 6 -8.83 5.84 -5.60
CA THR A 6 -9.92 5.10 -4.98
C THR A 6 -9.36 4.20 -3.88
N ILE A 7 -10.21 3.84 -2.92
CA ILE A 7 -9.80 2.90 -1.87
C ILE A 7 -9.31 1.57 -2.43
N SER A 8 -9.89 1.10 -3.54
CA SER A 8 -9.46 -0.13 -4.21
C SER A 8 -8.07 -0.01 -4.81
N GLU A 9 -7.70 1.17 -5.33
CA GLU A 9 -6.35 1.44 -5.82
C GLU A 9 -5.36 1.46 -4.66
N VAL A 10 -5.71 2.09 -3.53
CA VAL A 10 -4.88 2.07 -2.32
C VAL A 10 -4.68 0.64 -1.80
N ILE A 11 -5.74 -0.17 -1.73
CA ILE A 11 -5.64 -1.58 -1.35
C ILE A 11 -4.69 -2.31 -2.30
N THR A 12 -4.80 -2.09 -3.61
CA THR A 12 -3.92 -2.74 -4.59
C THR A 12 -2.45 -2.34 -4.40
N ILE A 13 -2.18 -1.06 -4.14
CA ILE A 13 -0.82 -0.55 -3.88
C ILE A 13 -0.24 -1.18 -2.60
N VAL A 14 -1.00 -1.12 -1.51
CA VAL A 14 -0.57 -1.64 -0.20
C VAL A 14 -0.34 -3.14 -0.24
N MET A 15 -1.21 -3.90 -0.94
CA MET A 15 -1.03 -5.35 -1.10
C MET A 15 0.22 -5.70 -1.89
N ALA A 16 0.56 -4.95 -2.96
CA ALA A 16 1.80 -5.18 -3.71
C ALA A 16 3.05 -4.84 -2.86
N MET A 17 2.98 -3.80 -2.03
CA MET A 17 4.04 -3.49 -1.07
C MET A 17 4.16 -4.55 0.03
N LEU A 18 3.04 -5.10 0.49
CA LEU A 18 3.01 -6.17 1.47
C LEU A 18 3.67 -7.45 0.92
N GLU A 19 3.42 -7.81 -0.33
CA GLU A 19 4.09 -8.94 -1.00
C GLU A 19 5.62 -8.74 -1.08
N GLN A 20 6.07 -7.50 -1.31
CA GLN A 20 7.49 -7.17 -1.27
C GLN A 20 8.08 -7.33 0.13
N LEU A 21 7.39 -6.83 1.16
CA LEU A 21 7.81 -6.99 2.57
C LEU A 21 7.89 -8.47 2.95
N GLU A 22 6.93 -9.28 2.54
CA GLU A 22 6.94 -10.74 2.72
C GLU A 22 8.15 -11.36 2.04
N SER A 23 8.45 -10.97 0.80
CA SER A 23 9.62 -11.46 0.06
C SER A 23 10.95 -11.15 0.79
N ILE A 24 11.08 -9.93 1.30
CA ILE A 24 12.27 -9.49 2.04
C ILE A 24 12.38 -10.26 3.36
N ASN A 25 11.30 -10.37 4.11
CA ASN A 25 11.31 -10.98 5.44
C ASN A 25 11.45 -12.51 5.40
N GLU A 26 10.83 -13.18 4.43
CA GLU A 26 10.87 -14.65 4.32
C GLU A 26 12.11 -15.16 3.58
N PHE A 27 12.53 -14.46 2.52
CA PHE A 27 13.57 -14.95 1.61
C PHE A 27 14.83 -14.06 1.58
N GLY A 28 14.82 -12.88 2.19
CA GLY A 28 15.92 -11.92 2.11
C GLY A 28 16.07 -11.30 0.72
N VAL A 29 15.00 -11.32 -0.10
CA VAL A 29 15.03 -10.86 -1.49
C VAL A 29 14.25 -9.56 -1.63
N GLU A 30 14.96 -8.50 -1.99
CA GLU A 30 14.37 -7.24 -2.44
C GLU A 30 13.87 -7.41 -3.88
N ASN A 31 12.57 -7.65 -4.03
CA ASN A 31 11.90 -7.63 -5.33
C ASN A 31 11.39 -6.23 -5.63
N GLU A 32 11.38 -5.82 -6.90
CA GLU A 32 10.71 -4.59 -7.31
C GLU A 32 9.20 -4.72 -7.11
N VAL A 33 8.55 -3.66 -6.61
CA VAL A 33 7.09 -3.63 -6.51
C VAL A 33 6.50 -3.39 -7.89
N TYR A 34 5.65 -4.31 -8.35
CA TYR A 34 4.93 -4.15 -9.60
C TYR A 34 3.50 -3.67 -9.35
N PHE A 35 3.15 -2.50 -9.91
CA PHE A 35 1.78 -2.01 -9.90
C PHE A 35 1.11 -2.19 -11.28
N PRO A 36 -0.20 -2.47 -11.33
CA PRO A 36 -0.97 -2.44 -12.58
C PRO A 36 -0.78 -1.11 -13.31
N LYS A 37 -0.69 -1.14 -14.65
CA LYS A 37 -0.43 0.04 -15.49
C LYS A 37 -1.24 1.29 -15.11
N PRO A 38 -2.57 1.22 -14.89
CA PRO A 38 -3.35 2.42 -14.52
C PRO A 38 -2.91 3.06 -13.20
N ILE A 39 -2.48 2.25 -12.23
CA ILE A 39 -1.95 2.72 -10.95
C ILE A 39 -0.55 3.31 -11.15
N ASN A 40 0.29 2.64 -11.92
CA ASN A 40 1.63 3.14 -12.26
C ASN A 40 1.58 4.48 -12.99
N ASP A 41 0.69 4.63 -13.97
CA ASP A 41 0.50 5.88 -14.71
C ASP A 41 0.03 7.01 -13.76
N LYS A 42 -0.84 6.71 -12.79
CA LYS A 42 -1.25 7.65 -11.74
C LYS A 42 -0.09 8.02 -10.81
N LEU A 43 0.66 7.05 -10.30
CA LEU A 43 1.81 7.29 -9.42
C LEU A 43 2.86 8.16 -10.12
N ASN A 44 3.15 7.89 -11.39
CA ASN A 44 4.07 8.68 -12.21
C ASN A 44 3.59 10.11 -12.50
N SER A 45 2.30 10.41 -12.29
CA SER A 45 1.74 11.76 -12.42
C SER A 45 1.87 12.59 -11.14
N ILE A 46 2.36 11.99 -10.06
CA ILE A 46 2.64 12.65 -8.78
C ILE A 46 4.13 12.96 -8.76
N GLU A 47 4.49 14.21 -8.47
CA GLU A 47 5.89 14.64 -8.48
C GLU A 47 6.34 15.17 -7.12
N GLY A 48 7.62 14.94 -6.81
CA GLY A 48 8.29 15.52 -5.64
C GLY A 48 7.74 15.03 -4.31
N GLU A 49 7.66 15.96 -3.35
CA GLU A 49 7.31 15.68 -1.95
C GLU A 49 5.96 14.98 -1.79
N GLU A 50 5.02 15.22 -2.71
CA GLU A 50 3.68 14.62 -2.66
C GLU A 50 3.72 13.11 -2.97
N TYR A 51 4.60 12.69 -3.87
CA TYR A 51 4.84 11.28 -4.17
C TYR A 51 5.51 10.59 -2.99
N ASP A 52 6.58 11.19 -2.45
CA ASP A 52 7.33 10.64 -1.32
C ASP A 52 6.43 10.47 -0.09
N ASN A 53 5.57 11.47 0.19
CA ASN A 53 4.62 11.40 1.29
C ASN A 53 3.58 10.30 1.08
N PHE A 54 3.03 10.15 -0.13
CA PHE A 54 2.08 9.09 -0.42
C PHE A 54 2.72 7.70 -0.23
N ILE A 55 3.88 7.47 -0.85
CA ILE A 55 4.58 6.19 -0.79
C ILE A 55 5.01 5.85 0.63
N SER A 56 5.56 6.80 1.39
CA SER A 56 5.95 6.59 2.78
C SER A 56 4.77 6.16 3.64
N LYS A 57 3.60 6.80 3.48
CA LYS A 57 2.38 6.45 4.21
C LYS A 57 1.81 5.11 3.76
N ALA A 58 1.85 4.79 2.47
CA ALA A 58 1.42 3.49 1.95
C ALA A 58 2.28 2.35 2.51
N TYR A 59 3.60 2.53 2.61
CA TYR A 59 4.49 1.57 3.26
C TYR A 59 4.24 1.45 4.76
N GLU A 60 3.93 2.56 5.45
CA GLU A 60 3.54 2.51 6.87
C GLU A 60 2.30 1.63 7.08
N ILE A 61 1.31 1.73 6.18
CA ILE A 61 0.13 0.86 6.20
C ILE A 61 0.54 -0.59 5.94
N ALA A 62 1.36 -0.86 4.91
CA ALA A 62 1.82 -2.20 4.56
C ALA A 62 2.54 -2.89 5.72
N ASP A 63 3.42 -2.18 6.43
CA ASP A 63 4.12 -2.68 7.60
C ASP A 63 3.15 -3.00 8.75
N LYS A 64 2.20 -2.10 9.05
CA LYS A 64 1.15 -2.33 10.05
C LYS A 64 0.33 -3.58 9.76
N VAL A 65 -0.11 -3.79 8.51
CA VAL A 65 -0.90 -4.96 8.14
C VAL A 65 -0.07 -6.24 8.02
N TYR A 66 1.23 -6.14 7.72
CA TYR A 66 2.15 -7.28 7.74
C TYR A 66 2.18 -7.96 9.11
N PHE A 67 2.29 -7.19 10.20
CA PHE A 67 2.26 -7.75 11.55
C PHE A 67 0.93 -8.45 11.88
N LEU A 68 -0.19 -7.96 11.33
CA LEU A 68 -1.50 -8.59 11.53
C LEU A 68 -1.61 -9.93 10.81
N LYS A 69 -1.06 -10.05 9.59
CA LYS A 69 -1.03 -11.31 8.82
C LYS A 69 -0.23 -12.41 9.53
N SER A 70 0.80 -12.03 10.29
CA SER A 70 1.67 -12.97 11.00
C SER A 70 1.06 -13.58 12.28
N GLY A 71 -0.01 -12.98 12.82
CA GLY A 71 -0.59 -13.32 14.12
C GLY A 71 -1.64 -14.42 14.09
N GLU A 72 -2.55 -14.41 13.12
CA GLU A 72 -3.58 -15.43 12.92
C GLU A 72 -3.95 -15.49 11.44
N LEU A 73 -4.30 -16.69 10.97
CA LEU A 73 -4.62 -17.02 9.58
C LEU A 73 -5.95 -16.37 9.18
N ASN A 74 -6.03 -15.03 9.08
CA ASN A 74 -7.27 -14.32 8.84
C ASN A 74 -7.36 -13.69 7.45
N GLU A 75 -8.34 -14.24 6.74
CA GLU A 75 -9.09 -13.81 5.57
C GLU A 75 -8.65 -12.47 4.97
N LEU A 76 -8.26 -12.51 3.70
CA LEU A 76 -7.98 -11.34 2.83
C LEU A 76 -8.95 -10.15 3.04
N ASN A 77 -10.21 -10.43 3.37
CA ASN A 77 -11.23 -9.44 3.71
C ASN A 77 -10.84 -8.58 4.92
N PHE A 78 -10.30 -9.18 5.98
CA PHE A 78 -9.84 -8.46 7.18
C PHE A 78 -8.69 -7.52 6.85
N ILE A 79 -7.72 -7.99 6.05
CA ILE A 79 -6.62 -7.14 5.58
C ILE A 79 -7.15 -5.97 4.74
N HIS A 80 -8.11 -6.21 3.84
CA HIS A 80 -8.72 -5.14 3.05
C HIS A 80 -9.47 -4.12 3.93
N GLU A 81 -10.19 -4.57 4.95
CA GLU A 81 -10.88 -3.69 5.91
C GLU A 81 -9.88 -2.84 6.70
N GLU A 82 -8.79 -3.43 7.16
CA GLU A 82 -7.76 -2.73 7.92
C GLU A 82 -7.02 -1.70 7.05
N VAL A 83 -6.64 -2.08 5.82
CA VAL A 83 -6.06 -1.15 4.86
C VAL A 83 -7.02 0.00 4.60
N ASN A 84 -8.32 -0.25 4.45
CA ASN A 84 -9.30 0.82 4.29
C ASN A 84 -9.32 1.76 5.48
N SER A 85 -9.39 1.23 6.70
CA SER A 85 -9.38 2.02 7.94
C SER A 85 -8.15 2.93 8.03
N LEU A 86 -6.95 2.35 7.88
CA LEU A 86 -5.68 3.06 7.96
C LEU A 86 -5.50 4.07 6.82
N ALA A 87 -6.01 3.76 5.62
CA ALA A 87 -5.99 4.68 4.49
C ALA A 87 -6.85 5.92 4.74
N GLN A 88 -8.02 5.78 5.37
CA GLN A 88 -8.85 6.92 5.78
C GLN A 88 -8.19 7.80 6.85
N GLU A 89 -7.29 7.25 7.65
CA GLU A 89 -6.52 7.98 8.66
C GLU A 89 -5.30 8.69 8.05
N LEU A 90 -4.45 7.94 7.35
CA LEU A 90 -3.12 8.40 6.93
C LEU A 90 -3.13 9.03 5.53
N LEU A 91 -3.95 8.48 4.63
CA LEU A 91 -4.01 8.85 3.22
C LEU A 91 -5.25 9.67 2.85
N LYS A 92 -5.99 10.20 3.84
CA LYS A 92 -7.22 10.99 3.63
C LYS A 92 -7.10 12.08 2.57
N GLU A 93 -5.95 12.73 2.49
CA GLU A 93 -5.69 13.81 1.53
C GLU A 93 -5.57 13.29 0.10
N TYR A 94 -5.20 12.02 -0.07
CA TYR A 94 -4.96 11.35 -1.36
C TYR A 94 -6.15 10.52 -1.85
N ILE A 95 -7.21 10.36 -1.04
CA ILE A 95 -8.42 9.55 -1.31
C ILE A 95 -9.65 10.42 -1.55
#